data_AF-A0A7R8WUN1-F1
#
_entry.id   AF-A0A7R8WUN1-F1
#
_cell.length_a   1.000
_cell.length_b   1.000
_cell.length_c   1.000
_cell.angle_alpha   90.00
_cell.angle_beta   90.00
_cell.angle_gamma   90.00
#
_symmetry.space_group_name_H-M   'P 1'
#
loop_
_entity.id
_entity.type
_entity.pdbx_description
1 polymer ?
#
loop_
_entity_poly.entity_id
_entity_poly.type
_entity_poly.pdbx_seq_one_letter_code
_entity_poly.pdbx_strand_id
1 'polypeptide(L)'
;QDAFAIESYERSARAWSSGKFDEEVIPVEIPQRRGESVWLREDEEFKNIKLEKVPHLRPAFGKEGTVTAANASTLNDGAAALVIMSRDKAEELQLKPLAVIKGYADASQEPEWFTTAPAKALPKAISKAGLSPENVDFYELNEAFSVVGLANIKLLDLDPDKVNVHGGAVSLGHPLGCSGARIIVTLINVLKAEGGKIGAAGICNGGGGASAMVIGLES
;
A
#
# COMPACT_ATOMS: atom_id res chain seq x y z
N GLN A 1 -1.55 5.46 -17.06
CA GLN A 1 -2.22 4.43 -16.23
C GLN A 1 -1.57 3.09 -16.48
N ASP A 2 -1.58 2.58 -17.71
CA ASP A 2 -0.94 1.28 -18.04
C ASP A 2 0.55 1.22 -17.67
N ALA A 3 1.33 2.26 -17.96
CA ALA A 3 2.74 2.31 -17.54
C ALA A 3 2.90 2.24 -16.00
N PHE A 4 2.00 2.87 -15.25
CA PHE A 4 2.00 2.80 -13.78
C PHE A 4 1.64 1.39 -13.30
N ALA A 5 0.64 0.76 -13.94
CA ALA A 5 0.29 -0.62 -13.64
C ALA A 5 1.47 -1.56 -13.89
N ILE A 6 2.09 -1.49 -15.07
CA ILE A 6 3.27 -2.29 -15.43
C ILE A 6 4.38 -2.11 -14.38
N GLU A 7 4.70 -0.87 -14.01
CA GLU A 7 5.69 -0.61 -12.97
C GLU A 7 5.30 -1.22 -11.61
N SER A 8 4.03 -1.15 -11.20
CA SER A 8 3.54 -1.81 -9.97
C SER A 8 3.79 -3.32 -10.01
N TYR A 9 3.47 -4.00 -11.13
CA TYR A 9 3.73 -5.43 -11.32
C TYR A 9 5.23 -5.76 -11.31
N GLU A 10 6.06 -4.96 -11.98
CA GLU A 10 7.50 -5.17 -12.00
C GLU A 10 8.14 -4.96 -10.62
N ARG A 11 7.69 -3.94 -9.85
CA ARG A 11 8.16 -3.70 -8.49
C ARG A 11 7.77 -4.85 -7.55
N SER A 12 6.54 -5.34 -7.63
CA SER A 12 6.08 -6.50 -6.87
C SER A 12 6.91 -7.75 -7.18
N ALA A 13 7.12 -8.05 -8.47
CA ALA A 13 7.93 -9.19 -8.89
C ALA A 13 9.39 -9.06 -8.40
N ARG A 14 9.99 -7.87 -8.52
CA ARG A 14 11.35 -7.61 -8.02
C ARG A 14 11.41 -7.79 -6.50
N ALA A 15 10.48 -7.21 -5.75
CA ALA A 15 10.44 -7.30 -4.30
C ALA A 15 10.33 -8.75 -3.82
N TRP A 16 9.41 -9.54 -4.39
CA TRP A 16 9.31 -10.97 -4.14
C TRP A 16 10.59 -11.73 -4.48
N SER A 17 11.15 -11.54 -5.68
CA SER A 17 12.38 -12.24 -6.10
C SER A 17 13.62 -11.91 -5.26
N SER A 18 13.60 -10.77 -4.57
CA SER A 18 14.70 -10.28 -3.72
C SER A 18 14.48 -10.54 -2.22
N GLY A 19 13.40 -11.25 -1.84
CA GLY A 19 13.09 -11.59 -0.45
C GLY A 19 12.60 -10.41 0.40
N LYS A 20 12.17 -9.31 -0.22
CA LYS A 20 11.73 -8.10 0.52
C LYS A 20 10.42 -8.29 1.29
N PHE A 21 9.63 -9.30 0.94
CA PHE A 21 8.40 -9.67 1.64
C PHE A 21 8.60 -10.75 2.73
N ASP A 22 9.80 -11.31 2.85
CA ASP A 22 10.06 -12.46 3.74
C ASP A 22 9.86 -12.12 5.23
N GLU A 23 10.08 -10.86 5.62
CA GLU A 23 9.85 -10.40 7.01
C GLU A 23 8.37 -10.14 7.34
N GLU A 24 7.52 -9.98 6.32
CA GLU A 24 6.15 -9.47 6.53
C GLU A 24 5.05 -10.46 6.17
N VAL A 25 5.33 -11.43 5.32
CA VAL A 25 4.36 -12.45 4.91
C VAL A 25 4.46 -13.68 5.80
N ILE A 26 3.32 -14.03 6.40
CA ILE A 26 3.16 -15.27 7.16
C ILE A 26 2.44 -16.31 6.28
N PRO A 27 3.06 -17.47 5.98
CA PRO A 27 2.43 -18.51 5.19
C PRO A 27 1.10 -19.00 5.75
N VAL A 28 0.13 -19.22 4.87
CA VAL A 28 -1.19 -19.76 5.20
C VAL A 28 -1.26 -21.23 4.80
N GLU A 29 -1.56 -22.10 5.76
CA GLU A 29 -1.85 -23.50 5.53
C GLU A 29 -3.29 -23.68 5.04
N ILE A 30 -3.48 -24.42 3.95
CA ILE A 30 -4.78 -24.75 3.37
C ILE A 30 -4.98 -26.27 3.43
N PRO A 31 -5.67 -26.79 4.46
CA PRO A 31 -5.91 -28.21 4.63
C PRO A 31 -6.68 -28.80 3.44
N GLN A 32 -6.23 -29.96 2.97
CA GLN A 32 -6.87 -30.66 1.86
C GLN A 32 -7.75 -31.81 2.37
N ARG A 33 -8.85 -32.11 1.66
CA ARG A 33 -9.73 -33.24 2.02
C ARG A 33 -8.99 -34.58 2.03
N ARG A 34 -7.98 -34.71 1.16
CA ARG A 34 -7.07 -35.87 1.05
C ARG A 34 -5.69 -35.37 0.66
N GLY A 35 -4.63 -35.96 1.22
CA GLY A 35 -3.25 -35.58 0.95
C GLY A 35 -2.73 -34.51 1.91
N GLU A 36 -1.53 -34.00 1.63
CA GLU A 36 -0.86 -32.97 2.44
C GLU A 36 -1.48 -31.59 2.20
N SER A 37 -1.35 -30.70 3.20
CA SER A 37 -1.81 -29.32 3.10
C SER A 37 -1.03 -28.54 2.03
N VAL A 38 -1.74 -27.64 1.34
CA VAL A 38 -1.10 -26.67 0.44
C VAL A 38 -0.72 -25.45 1.27
N TRP A 39 0.50 -24.94 1.05
CA TRP A 39 0.98 -23.73 1.73
C TRP A 39 0.98 -22.56 0.76
N LEU A 40 0.16 -21.55 1.04
CA LEU A 40 0.23 -20.26 0.35
C LEU A 40 1.30 -19.41 1.03
N ARG A 41 2.40 -19.14 0.33
CA ARG A 41 3.60 -18.48 0.86
C ARG A 41 3.93 -17.15 0.18
N GLU A 42 3.32 -16.92 -0.98
CA GLU A 42 3.65 -15.84 -1.89
C GLU A 42 2.36 -15.24 -2.42
N ASP A 43 2.33 -13.93 -2.63
CA ASP A 43 1.21 -13.28 -3.29
C ASP A 43 0.99 -13.89 -4.69
N GLU A 44 -0.27 -14.07 -5.06
CA GLU A 44 -0.64 -14.73 -6.31
C GLU A 44 -0.80 -13.73 -7.46
N GLU A 45 -1.30 -12.52 -7.15
CA GLU A 45 -1.82 -11.58 -8.14
C GLU A 45 -0.75 -11.03 -9.09
N PHE A 46 0.46 -10.73 -8.60
CA PHE A 46 1.49 -10.10 -9.44
C PHE A 46 1.97 -11.02 -10.57
N LYS A 47 1.67 -12.33 -10.50
CA LYS A 47 1.95 -13.32 -11.56
C LYS A 47 0.82 -13.40 -12.60
N ASN A 48 -0.36 -12.86 -12.32
CA ASN A 48 -1.57 -12.99 -13.13
C ASN A 48 -1.69 -11.91 -14.21
N ILE A 49 -0.57 -11.47 -14.79
CA ILE A 49 -0.55 -10.45 -15.84
C ILE A 49 0.12 -10.95 -17.12
N LYS A 50 -0.39 -10.47 -18.25
CA LYS A 50 0.25 -10.59 -19.58
C LYS A 50 0.62 -9.19 -20.03
N LEU A 51 1.86 -8.78 -19.74
CA LEU A 51 2.32 -7.40 -19.93
C LEU A 51 2.07 -6.90 -21.37
N GLU A 52 2.28 -7.77 -22.36
CA GLU A 52 2.07 -7.47 -23.78
C GLU A 52 0.60 -7.19 -24.13
N LYS A 53 -0.35 -7.62 -23.30
CA LYS A 53 -1.78 -7.39 -23.51
C LYS A 53 -2.30 -6.14 -22.83
N VAL A 54 -1.57 -5.57 -21.87
CA VAL A 54 -2.02 -4.43 -21.06
C VAL A 54 -2.50 -3.26 -21.95
N PRO A 55 -1.75 -2.79 -22.97
CA PRO A 55 -2.17 -1.65 -23.79
C PRO A 55 -3.37 -1.94 -24.71
N HIS A 56 -3.80 -3.20 -24.80
CA HIS A 56 -4.87 -3.66 -25.70
C HIS A 56 -6.16 -4.02 -24.95
N LEU A 57 -6.18 -3.91 -23.62
CA LEU A 57 -7.37 -4.18 -22.84
C LEU A 57 -8.43 -3.11 -23.07
N ARG A 58 -9.68 -3.56 -23.18
CA ARG A 58 -10.82 -2.65 -23.30
C ARG A 58 -11.12 -1.99 -21.94
N PRO A 59 -11.59 -0.73 -21.95
CA PRO A 59 -12.08 -0.08 -20.74
C PRO A 59 -13.17 -0.90 -20.03
N ALA A 60 -13.09 -1.00 -18.70
CA ALA A 60 -13.98 -1.83 -17.89
C ALA A 60 -15.25 -1.10 -17.44
N PHE A 61 -15.21 0.23 -17.30
CA PHE A 61 -16.28 1.01 -16.65
C PHE A 61 -17.06 1.94 -17.60
N GLY A 62 -16.71 1.96 -18.89
CA GLY A 62 -17.40 2.77 -19.90
C GLY A 62 -16.65 2.77 -21.23
N LYS A 63 -17.37 2.90 -22.36
CA LYS A 63 -16.77 2.77 -23.70
C LYS A 63 -15.64 3.78 -23.97
N GLU A 64 -15.80 5.00 -23.47
CA GLU A 64 -14.82 6.10 -23.58
C GLU A 64 -13.87 6.18 -22.36
N GLY A 65 -13.91 5.18 -21.48
CA GLY A 65 -13.10 5.15 -20.26
C GLY A 65 -11.64 4.81 -20.53
N THR A 66 -10.80 4.96 -19.50
CA THR A 66 -9.36 4.62 -19.57
C THR A 66 -8.95 3.57 -18.55
N VAL A 67 -9.82 3.26 -17.59
CA VAL A 67 -9.58 2.22 -16.59
C VAL A 67 -9.91 0.86 -17.18
N THR A 68 -8.97 -0.08 -17.08
CA THR A 68 -9.04 -1.46 -17.58
C THR A 68 -8.83 -2.45 -16.43
N ALA A 69 -9.03 -3.74 -16.69
CA ALA A 69 -8.78 -4.77 -15.69
C ALA A 69 -7.31 -4.88 -15.26
N ALA A 70 -6.34 -4.44 -16.08
CA ALA A 70 -4.93 -4.50 -15.70
C ALA A 70 -4.44 -3.26 -14.95
N ASN A 71 -5.16 -2.13 -15.04
CA ASN A 71 -4.75 -0.88 -14.40
C ASN A 71 -5.66 -0.48 -13.22
N ALA A 72 -6.59 -1.36 -12.85
CA ALA A 72 -7.37 -1.33 -11.61
C ALA A 72 -6.85 -2.40 -10.64
N SER A 73 -7.03 -2.19 -9.34
CA SER A 73 -6.84 -3.29 -8.38
C SER A 73 -7.90 -4.38 -8.55
N THR A 74 -7.56 -5.59 -8.13
CA THR A 74 -8.43 -6.77 -8.22
C THR A 74 -9.22 -6.99 -6.93
N LEU A 75 -10.11 -7.99 -6.95
CA LEU A 75 -10.80 -8.48 -5.77
C LEU A 75 -9.97 -9.61 -5.16
N ASN A 76 -9.59 -9.48 -3.90
CA ASN A 76 -8.65 -10.40 -3.27
C ASN A 76 -9.05 -10.75 -1.85
N ASP A 77 -8.51 -11.87 -1.39
CA ASP A 77 -8.60 -12.34 -0.02
C ASP A 77 -7.27 -12.08 0.69
N GLY A 78 -7.33 -11.60 1.94
CA GLY A 78 -6.13 -11.33 2.71
C GLY A 78 -6.42 -10.67 4.06
N ALA A 79 -5.46 -10.77 4.97
CA ALA A 79 -5.52 -10.16 6.29
C ALA A 79 -4.15 -9.58 6.66
N ALA A 80 -4.15 -8.50 7.44
CA ALA A 80 -2.96 -7.89 8.01
C ALA A 80 -3.25 -7.53 9.48
N ALA A 81 -2.24 -7.63 10.33
CA ALA A 81 -2.37 -7.35 11.75
C ALA A 81 -1.14 -6.59 12.25
N LEU A 82 -1.37 -5.67 13.19
CA LEU A 82 -0.32 -4.99 13.94
C LEU A 82 -0.64 -5.10 15.43
N VAL A 83 0.41 -5.26 16.25
CA VAL A 83 0.31 -5.16 17.70
C VAL A 83 0.73 -3.75 18.09
N ILE A 84 -0.17 -3.01 18.74
CA ILE A 84 0.08 -1.64 19.19
C ILE A 84 0.19 -1.63 20.71
N MET A 85 1.17 -0.90 21.24
CA MET A 85 1.42 -0.73 22.67
C MET A 85 1.72 0.72 22.99
N SER A 86 1.48 1.14 24.23
CA SER A 86 2.05 2.38 24.74
C SER A 86 3.57 2.25 24.88
N ARG A 87 4.30 3.36 24.77
CA ARG A 87 5.75 3.39 24.96
C ARG A 87 6.13 2.85 26.34
N ASP A 88 5.47 3.34 27.39
CA ASP A 88 5.70 2.92 28.77
C ASP A 88 5.56 1.39 28.93
N LYS A 89 4.55 0.78 28.29
CA LYS A 89 4.35 -0.68 28.39
C LYS A 89 5.39 -1.46 27.59
N ALA A 90 5.80 -0.97 26.42
CA ALA A 90 6.87 -1.59 25.64
C ALA A 90 8.20 -1.55 26.42
N GLU A 91 8.51 -0.43 27.08
CA GLU A 91 9.70 -0.28 27.94
C GLU A 91 9.64 -1.18 29.18
N GLU A 92 8.50 -1.24 29.87
CA GLU A 92 8.26 -2.15 31.01
C GLU A 92 8.50 -3.61 30.63
N LEU A 93 8.02 -4.02 29.45
CA LEU A 93 8.17 -5.39 28.93
C LEU A 93 9.49 -5.63 28.18
N GLN A 94 10.37 -4.63 28.08
CA GLN A 94 11.65 -4.70 27.37
C GLN A 94 11.50 -5.12 25.89
N LEU A 95 10.41 -4.70 25.24
CA LEU A 95 10.14 -4.95 23.83
C LEU A 95 10.65 -3.78 22.99
N LYS A 96 11.47 -4.04 21.96
CA LYS A 96 11.87 -3.01 20.99
C LYS A 96 10.72 -2.78 19.99
N PRO A 97 10.10 -1.58 19.94
CA PRO A 97 9.10 -1.27 18.92
C PRO A 97 9.70 -1.35 17.52
N LEU A 98 8.91 -1.81 16.54
CA LEU A 98 9.32 -1.78 15.12
C LEU A 98 9.25 -0.36 14.55
N ALA A 99 8.18 0.36 14.91
CA ALA A 99 7.92 1.72 14.48
C ALA A 99 7.04 2.45 15.52
N VAL A 100 6.97 3.76 15.38
CA VAL A 100 6.17 4.67 16.20
C VAL A 100 5.21 5.43 15.31
N ILE A 101 3.93 5.47 15.69
CA ILE A 101 2.93 6.34 15.05
C ILE A 101 3.25 7.79 15.42
N LYS A 102 3.65 8.59 14.44
CA LYS A 102 4.01 10.01 14.63
C LYS A 102 2.81 10.93 14.46
N GLY A 103 1.86 10.57 13.60
CA GLY A 103 0.63 11.35 13.39
C GLY A 103 -0.34 10.62 12.47
N TYR A 104 -1.62 10.94 12.57
CA TYR A 104 -2.66 10.40 11.70
C TYR A 104 -3.79 11.41 11.48
N ALA A 105 -4.44 11.33 10.34
CA ALA A 105 -5.55 12.21 10.01
C ALA A 105 -6.50 11.56 9.01
N ASP A 106 -7.76 11.96 9.13
CA ASP A 106 -8.79 11.71 8.12
C ASP A 106 -9.10 12.99 7.35
N ALA A 107 -9.54 12.81 6.11
CA ALA A 107 -10.14 13.87 5.32
C ALA A 107 -11.28 13.31 4.48
N SER A 108 -12.24 14.18 4.17
CA SER A 108 -13.34 13.85 3.29
C SER A 108 -13.64 15.00 2.34
N GLN A 109 -14.32 14.64 1.25
CA GLN A 109 -14.90 15.53 0.26
C GLN A 109 -16.10 14.82 -0.39
N GLU A 110 -16.65 15.40 -1.44
CA GLU A 110 -17.80 14.84 -2.14
C GLU A 110 -17.52 13.39 -2.61
N PRO A 111 -18.52 12.49 -2.57
CA PRO A 111 -18.31 11.05 -2.79
C PRO A 111 -17.59 10.69 -4.09
N GLU A 112 -17.88 11.39 -5.19
CA GLU A 112 -17.28 11.21 -6.50
C GLU A 112 -15.78 11.55 -6.54
N TRP A 113 -15.29 12.32 -5.56
CA TRP A 113 -13.90 12.74 -5.44
C TRP A 113 -13.10 11.89 -4.44
N PHE A 114 -13.62 10.76 -3.96
CA PHE A 114 -12.87 9.90 -3.02
C PHE A 114 -11.44 9.56 -3.49
N THR A 115 -11.22 9.48 -4.81
CA THR A 115 -9.93 9.18 -5.45
C THR A 115 -8.81 10.16 -5.11
N THR A 116 -9.12 11.43 -4.80
CA THR A 116 -8.12 12.46 -4.45
C THR A 116 -8.18 12.87 -2.97
N ALA A 117 -9.00 12.20 -2.17
CA ALA A 117 -9.05 12.43 -0.73
C ALA A 117 -7.70 12.15 0.00
N PRO A 118 -6.84 11.20 -0.43
CA PRO A 118 -5.52 11.03 0.18
C PRO A 118 -4.65 12.29 0.10
N ALA A 119 -4.72 13.06 -1.01
CA ALA A 119 -4.05 14.35 -1.13
C ALA A 119 -4.52 15.41 -0.12
N LYS A 120 -5.68 15.22 0.51
CA LYS A 120 -6.17 16.04 1.64
C LYS A 120 -5.80 15.48 3.00
N ALA A 121 -5.74 14.16 3.15
CA ALA A 121 -5.46 13.49 4.42
C ALA A 121 -3.95 13.48 4.76
N LEU A 122 -3.10 13.18 3.76
CA LEU A 122 -1.65 13.03 3.95
C LEU A 122 -0.98 14.29 4.53
N PRO A 123 -1.22 15.51 3.98
CA PRO A 123 -0.61 16.72 4.52
C PRO A 123 -1.05 17.01 5.97
N LYS A 124 -2.30 16.67 6.32
CA LYS A 124 -2.79 16.82 7.70
C LYS A 124 -2.09 15.86 8.65
N ALA A 125 -1.87 14.60 8.25
CA ALA A 125 -1.17 13.62 9.06
C ALA A 125 0.30 14.02 9.27
N ILE A 126 0.98 14.49 8.22
CA ILE A 126 2.35 15.01 8.26
C ILE A 126 2.45 16.23 9.19
N SER A 127 1.54 17.19 9.06
CA SER A 127 1.49 18.37 9.94
C SER A 127 1.25 17.99 11.40
N LYS A 128 0.34 17.04 11.69
CA LYS A 128 0.11 16.53 13.04
C LYS A 128 1.30 15.78 13.63
N ALA A 129 2.14 15.20 12.78
CA ALA A 129 3.42 14.61 13.19
C ALA A 129 4.49 15.67 13.49
N GLY A 130 4.20 16.97 13.28
CA GLY A 130 5.18 18.05 13.44
C GLY A 130 6.27 18.04 12.37
N LEU A 131 5.99 17.44 11.21
CA LEU A 131 6.94 17.26 10.11
C LEU A 131 6.53 18.10 8.90
N SER A 132 7.45 18.26 7.96
CA SER A 132 7.17 18.74 6.60
C SER A 132 7.24 17.58 5.59
N PRO A 133 6.64 17.71 4.39
CA PRO A 133 6.67 16.64 3.38
C PRO A 133 8.09 16.20 3.01
N GLU A 134 9.06 17.10 3.03
CA GLU A 134 10.47 16.82 2.69
C GLU A 134 11.16 15.92 3.73
N ASN A 135 10.55 15.73 4.90
CA ASN A 135 11.06 14.82 5.94
C ASN A 135 10.55 13.38 5.77
N VAL A 136 9.70 13.10 4.79
CA VAL A 136 9.19 11.74 4.53
C VAL A 136 10.07 11.06 3.50
N ASP A 137 10.59 9.88 3.85
CA ASP A 137 11.51 9.13 3.00
C ASP A 137 10.76 8.27 1.97
N PHE A 138 9.67 7.62 2.39
CA PHE A 138 8.87 6.73 1.55
C PHE A 138 7.37 6.86 1.81
N TYR A 139 6.59 6.53 0.79
CA TYR A 139 5.13 6.61 0.81
C TYR A 139 4.49 5.30 0.37
N GLU A 140 3.40 4.95 1.03
CA GLU A 140 2.49 3.89 0.59
C GLU A 140 1.11 4.50 0.30
N LEU A 141 0.77 4.66 -0.98
CA LEU A 141 -0.55 5.13 -1.42
C LEU A 141 -1.32 3.97 -2.03
N ASN A 142 -2.41 3.55 -1.39
CA ASN A 142 -3.16 2.39 -1.86
C ASN A 142 -3.69 2.60 -3.29
N GLU A 143 -3.31 1.68 -4.19
CA GLU A 143 -3.57 1.77 -5.63
C GLU A 143 -4.96 1.22 -6.00
N ALA A 144 -6.04 1.81 -5.49
CA ALA A 144 -7.39 1.37 -5.86
C ALA A 144 -7.57 1.31 -7.39
N PHE A 145 -7.00 2.31 -8.06
CA PHE A 145 -6.75 2.33 -9.50
C PHE A 145 -5.38 2.97 -9.76
N SER A 146 -4.75 2.67 -10.90
CA SER A 146 -3.51 3.34 -11.32
C SER A 146 -3.66 4.87 -11.40
N VAL A 147 -4.84 5.35 -11.81
CA VAL A 147 -5.12 6.80 -11.82
C VAL A 147 -5.16 7.42 -10.43
N VAL A 148 -5.53 6.65 -9.39
CA VAL A 148 -5.52 7.12 -8.00
C VAL A 148 -4.08 7.36 -7.54
N GLY A 149 -3.17 6.41 -7.80
CA GLY A 149 -1.74 6.59 -7.53
C GLY A 149 -1.19 7.81 -8.25
N LEU A 150 -1.36 7.88 -9.57
CA LEU A 150 -0.88 8.99 -10.41
C LEU A 150 -1.44 10.36 -9.99
N ALA A 151 -2.74 10.44 -9.68
CA ALA A 151 -3.37 11.70 -9.29
C ALA A 151 -2.82 12.21 -7.95
N ASN A 152 -2.66 11.34 -6.95
CA ASN A 152 -2.16 11.76 -5.64
C ASN A 152 -0.66 12.08 -5.69
N ILE A 153 0.15 11.33 -6.44
CA ILE A 153 1.56 11.68 -6.71
C ILE A 153 1.65 13.10 -7.27
N LYS A 154 0.83 13.41 -8.29
CA LYS A 154 0.82 14.73 -8.93
C LYS A 154 0.32 15.84 -8.01
N LEU A 155 -0.76 15.61 -7.26
CA LEU A 155 -1.36 16.63 -6.38
C LEU A 155 -0.50 16.97 -5.17
N LEU A 156 0.28 16.00 -4.70
CA LEU A 156 1.18 16.14 -3.56
C LEU A 156 2.62 16.45 -3.96
N ASP A 157 2.91 16.55 -5.26
CA ASP A 157 4.26 16.77 -5.82
C ASP A 157 5.29 15.75 -5.31
N LEU A 158 4.91 14.47 -5.29
CA LEU A 158 5.77 13.39 -4.79
C LEU A 158 6.72 12.88 -5.87
N ASP A 159 7.92 12.49 -5.43
CA ASP A 159 8.84 11.70 -6.23
C ASP A 159 8.29 10.27 -6.43
N PRO A 160 7.98 9.83 -7.66
CA PRO A 160 7.46 8.48 -7.93
C PRO A 160 8.39 7.34 -7.49
N ASP A 161 9.70 7.61 -7.35
CA ASP A 161 10.68 6.62 -6.91
C ASP A 161 10.62 6.38 -5.39
N LYS A 162 9.84 7.17 -4.65
CA LYS A 162 9.59 7.03 -3.22
C LYS A 162 8.21 6.47 -2.87
N VAL A 163 7.34 6.25 -3.87
CA VAL A 163 5.94 5.84 -3.66
C VAL A 163 5.76 4.39 -4.10
N ASN A 164 5.24 3.51 -3.22
CA ASN A 164 4.94 2.11 -3.51
C ASN A 164 6.13 1.37 -4.14
N VAL A 165 7.29 1.45 -3.49
CA VAL A 165 8.57 0.98 -4.05
C VAL A 165 8.68 -0.56 -4.11
N HIS A 166 7.78 -1.28 -3.44
CA HIS A 166 7.64 -2.73 -3.53
C HIS A 166 6.39 -3.15 -4.32
N GLY A 167 5.81 -2.22 -5.07
CA GLY A 167 4.54 -2.42 -5.76
C GLY A 167 3.35 -2.08 -4.87
N GLY A 168 2.15 -2.23 -5.39
CA GLY A 168 0.93 -1.85 -4.67
C GLY A 168 -0.30 -2.60 -5.15
N ALA A 169 -1.48 -2.12 -4.75
CA ALA A 169 -2.73 -2.86 -4.90
C ALA A 169 -3.13 -3.20 -6.36
N VAL A 170 -2.58 -2.52 -7.37
CA VAL A 170 -2.82 -2.89 -8.78
C VAL A 170 -2.17 -4.25 -9.12
N SER A 171 -1.08 -4.61 -8.45
CA SER A 171 -0.34 -5.85 -8.68
C SER A 171 -0.39 -6.84 -7.52
N LEU A 172 -0.57 -6.37 -6.29
CA LEU A 172 -0.65 -7.20 -5.08
C LEU A 172 -2.09 -7.52 -4.67
N GLY A 173 -3.06 -6.80 -5.25
CA GLY A 173 -4.48 -6.95 -4.93
C GLY A 173 -4.98 -6.04 -3.81
N HIS A 174 -6.30 -6.02 -3.63
CA HIS A 174 -6.99 -5.10 -2.72
C HIS A 174 -8.08 -5.79 -1.86
N PRO A 175 -7.70 -6.60 -0.84
CA PRO A 175 -8.64 -7.06 0.18
C PRO A 175 -9.09 -5.85 1.03
N LEU A 176 -10.31 -5.36 0.79
CA LEU A 176 -10.76 -4.02 1.21
C LEU A 176 -10.52 -3.71 2.69
N GLY A 177 -10.98 -4.59 3.59
CA GLY A 177 -10.85 -4.40 5.04
C GLY A 177 -9.43 -4.62 5.59
N CYS A 178 -8.54 -5.19 4.79
CA CYS A 178 -7.14 -5.48 5.15
C CYS A 178 -6.19 -4.39 4.67
N SER A 179 -6.45 -3.80 3.50
CA SER A 179 -5.47 -3.02 2.75
C SER A 179 -4.93 -1.79 3.50
N GLY A 180 -5.74 -1.18 4.36
CA GLY A 180 -5.30 -0.06 5.20
C GLY A 180 -4.25 -0.46 6.24
N ALA A 181 -4.34 -1.66 6.83
CA ALA A 181 -3.30 -2.19 7.70
C ALA A 181 -2.11 -2.73 6.89
N ARG A 182 -2.38 -3.38 5.76
CA ARG A 182 -1.36 -3.96 4.87
C ARG A 182 -0.37 -2.91 4.34
N ILE A 183 -0.83 -1.74 3.90
CA ILE A 183 0.08 -0.64 3.49
C ILE A 183 1.00 -0.17 4.62
N ILE A 184 0.56 -0.25 5.89
CA ILE A 184 1.40 0.12 7.02
C ILE A 184 2.47 -0.95 7.28
N VAL A 185 2.09 -2.22 7.20
CA VAL A 185 3.03 -3.35 7.31
C VAL A 185 4.11 -3.22 6.23
N THR A 186 3.71 -3.08 4.97
CA THR A 186 4.64 -2.89 3.85
C THR A 186 5.52 -1.66 4.04
N LEU A 187 4.96 -0.52 4.46
CA LEU A 187 5.73 0.70 4.71
C LEU A 187 6.81 0.51 5.78
N ILE A 188 6.52 -0.22 6.87
CA ILE A 188 7.53 -0.51 7.91
C ILE A 188 8.71 -1.26 7.30
N ASN A 189 8.47 -2.28 6.48
CA ASN A 189 9.55 -3.09 5.91
C ASN A 189 10.26 -2.38 4.75
N VAL A 190 9.57 -1.55 3.97
CA VAL A 190 10.19 -0.62 3.01
C VAL A 190 11.20 0.28 3.71
N LEU A 191 10.81 0.92 4.83
CA LEU A 191 11.71 1.80 5.56
C LEU A 191 12.95 1.06 6.05
N LYS A 192 12.81 -0.18 6.54
CA LYS A 192 13.97 -0.99 6.95
C LYS A 192 14.87 -1.36 5.76
N ALA A 193 14.26 -1.89 4.70
CA ALA A 193 14.98 -2.44 3.54
C ALA A 193 15.71 -1.37 2.74
N GLU A 194 15.14 -0.17 2.66
CA GLU A 194 15.67 0.96 1.88
C GLU A 194 16.41 1.99 2.74
N GLY A 195 16.60 1.73 4.03
CA GLY A 195 17.32 2.62 4.95
C GLY A 195 16.60 3.95 5.24
N GLY A 196 15.27 3.98 5.09
CA GLY A 196 14.42 5.10 5.47
C GLY A 196 14.17 5.17 6.98
N LYS A 197 13.67 6.32 7.45
CA LYS A 197 13.34 6.57 8.86
C LYS A 197 11.89 6.97 9.05
N ILE A 198 11.34 7.79 8.16
CA ILE A 198 9.98 8.31 8.23
C ILE A 198 9.21 7.89 6.99
N GLY A 199 8.01 7.35 7.20
CA GLY A 199 7.11 6.98 6.12
C GLY A 199 5.71 7.54 6.31
N ALA A 200 5.00 7.76 5.20
CA ALA A 200 3.59 8.15 5.24
C ALA A 200 2.73 7.24 4.36
N ALA A 201 1.67 6.69 4.92
CA ALA A 201 0.69 5.89 4.19
C ALA A 201 -0.63 6.65 4.02
N GLY A 202 -1.30 6.43 2.89
CA GLY A 202 -2.61 7.02 2.58
C GLY A 202 -3.50 6.06 1.82
N ILE A 203 -4.78 6.00 2.20
CA ILE A 203 -5.79 5.15 1.56
C ILE A 203 -7.10 5.90 1.40
N CYS A 204 -7.66 5.87 0.19
CA CYS A 204 -9.01 6.37 -0.07
C CYS A 204 -10.07 5.33 0.33
N ASN A 205 -11.26 5.78 0.70
CA ASN A 205 -12.41 4.92 0.96
C ASN A 205 -13.66 5.43 0.24
N GLY A 206 -14.51 4.50 -0.20
CA GLY A 206 -15.79 4.83 -0.82
C GLY A 206 -16.63 5.77 0.06
N GLY A 207 -17.37 6.67 -0.59
CA GLY A 207 -18.13 7.71 0.10
C GLY A 207 -17.40 9.04 0.28
N GLY A 208 -16.19 9.21 -0.29
CA GLY A 208 -15.49 10.49 -0.36
C GLY A 208 -14.37 10.69 0.66
N GLY A 209 -14.02 9.66 1.42
CA GLY A 209 -13.04 9.74 2.52
C GLY A 209 -11.64 9.26 2.14
N ALA A 210 -10.68 9.61 3.00
CA ALA A 210 -9.39 8.97 3.09
C ALA A 210 -8.84 9.06 4.52
N SER A 211 -8.01 8.09 4.87
CA SER A 211 -7.19 8.08 6.09
C SER A 211 -5.72 8.09 5.72
N ALA A 212 -4.91 8.76 6.55
CA ALA A 212 -3.47 8.82 6.41
C ALA A 212 -2.78 8.64 7.76
N MET A 213 -1.61 8.01 7.75
CA MET A 213 -0.78 7.77 8.93
C MET A 213 0.69 7.99 8.61
N VAL A 214 1.39 8.67 9.51
CA VAL A 214 2.85 8.84 9.49
C VAL A 214 3.45 7.96 10.56
N ILE A 215 4.44 7.17 10.18
CA ILE A 215 5.22 6.33 11.08
C ILE A 215 6.69 6.69 11.00
N GLY A 216 7.44 6.42 12.07
CA GLY A 216 8.89 6.43 12.04
C GLY A 216 9.47 5.18 12.65
N LEU A 217 10.54 4.64 12.09
CA LEU A 217 11.25 3.51 12.68
C LEU A 217 11.84 3.89 14.05
N GLU A 218 11.79 2.95 14.99
CA GLU A 218 12.47 3.13 16.28
C GLU A 218 13.97 2.85 16.09
N SER A 219 14.79 3.88 16.28
CA SER A 219 16.26 3.76 16.27
C SER A 219 16.77 3.14 17.56
#